data_AF-A0A1B7VFH3-F1
#
_entry.id   AF-A0A1B7VFH3-F1
#
_cell.length_a   1.000
_cell.length_b   1.000
_cell.length_c   1.000
_cell.angle_alpha   90.00
_cell.angle_beta   90.00
_cell.angle_gamma   90.00
#
_symmetry.space_group_name_H-M   'P 1'
#
loop_
_entity.id
_entity.type
_entity.pdbx_description
1 polymer ?
#
loop_
_entity_poly.entity_id
_entity_poly.type
_entity_poly.pdbx_seq_one_letter_code
_entity_poly.pdbx_strand_id
1 'polypeptide(L)'
;VLTIIILALLTGNVSYKQITSFCKAEEEKLIEMLSITSKTLPSYSTIRRVMLGINIIDIQSILTSIINNYYSQKSQEDWIDIDGKSLKNTLTDYEEKSQNMLNVVSWFSQETKLIIKVEIQENKKKSEIAVVLSMIENCDLSNKVFTLDALHCNKEITKTIIESKNDYLITVKRNQIKLHNRLKELAQITKPLTVYDSRDKSHGRDVIRKTS
;
A
#
# COMPACT_ATOMS: atom_id res chain seq x y z
N VAL A 1 9.92 22.37 11.26
CA VAL A 1 10.73 21.71 10.18
C VAL A 1 9.98 20.54 9.57
N LEU A 2 9.59 19.52 10.35
CA LEU A 2 8.91 18.32 9.82
C LEU A 2 7.62 18.66 9.04
N THR A 3 6.81 19.59 9.53
CA THR A 3 5.61 20.06 8.81
C THR A 3 5.94 20.60 7.42
N ILE A 4 7.03 21.38 7.28
CA ILE A 4 7.47 21.92 6.00
C ILE A 4 7.92 20.79 5.05
N ILE A 5 8.61 19.79 5.59
CA ILE A 5 9.03 18.60 4.82
C ILE A 5 7.79 17.86 4.30
N ILE A 6 6.77 17.64 5.14
CA ILE A 6 5.53 16.96 4.74
C ILE A 6 4.82 17.74 3.62
N LEU A 7 4.68 19.07 3.76
CA LEU A 7 4.07 19.91 2.74
C LEU A 7 4.84 19.87 1.41
N ALA A 8 6.17 19.87 1.47
CA ALA A 8 7.00 19.71 0.30
C ALA A 8 6.77 18.35 -0.38
N LEU A 9 6.70 17.26 0.40
CA LEU A 9 6.46 15.92 -0.13
C LEU A 9 5.08 15.80 -0.79
N LEU A 10 4.03 16.37 -0.18
CA LEU A 10 2.67 16.38 -0.73
C LEU A 10 2.57 17.15 -2.06
N THR A 11 3.47 18.09 -2.30
CA THR A 11 3.58 18.84 -3.56
C THR A 11 4.56 18.21 -4.56
N GLY A 12 5.05 17.00 -4.28
CA GLY A 12 5.92 16.24 -5.19
C GLY A 12 7.42 16.49 -5.03
N ASN A 13 7.85 17.23 -4.01
CA ASN A 13 9.26 17.53 -3.75
C ASN A 13 9.91 16.42 -2.90
N VAL A 14 10.39 15.37 -3.58
CA VAL A 14 10.82 14.10 -2.94
C VAL A 14 12.31 14.03 -2.54
N SER A 15 13.15 14.97 -2.98
CA SER A 15 14.58 15.01 -2.62
C SER A 15 14.92 16.18 -1.70
N TYR A 16 16.00 16.07 -0.92
CA TYR A 16 16.47 17.16 -0.06
C TYR A 16 16.67 18.48 -0.79
N LYS A 17 17.16 18.44 -2.04
CA LYS A 17 17.33 19.62 -2.88
C LYS A 17 15.97 20.22 -3.25
N GLN A 18 15.02 19.39 -3.70
CA GLN A 18 13.66 19.84 -4.03
C GLN A 18 12.94 20.44 -2.81
N ILE A 19 13.02 19.80 -1.64
CA ILE A 19 12.43 20.33 -0.41
C ILE A 19 13.05 21.69 -0.06
N THR A 20 14.36 21.84 -0.21
CA THR A 20 15.03 23.13 0.03
C THR A 20 14.59 24.20 -0.97
N SER A 21 14.44 23.83 -2.24
CA SER A 21 13.92 24.73 -3.29
C SER A 21 12.47 25.14 -3.01
N PHE A 22 11.63 24.20 -2.58
CA PHE A 22 10.26 24.48 -2.14
C PHE A 22 10.22 25.48 -0.99
N CYS A 23 11.05 25.30 0.03
CA CYS A 23 11.15 26.27 1.14
C CYS A 23 11.47 27.68 0.63
N LYS A 24 12.40 27.83 -0.32
CA LYS A 24 12.77 29.14 -0.88
C LYS A 24 11.68 29.74 -1.75
N ALA A 25 11.02 28.92 -2.57
CA ALA A 25 9.98 29.36 -3.49
C ALA A 25 8.72 29.82 -2.76
N GLU A 26 8.37 29.15 -1.66
CA GLU A 26 7.14 29.40 -0.89
C GLU A 26 7.43 30.07 0.47
N GLU A 27 8.55 30.79 0.59
CA GLU A 27 9.06 31.26 1.89
C GLU A 27 8.06 32.11 2.67
N GLU A 28 7.54 33.17 2.03
CA GLU A 28 6.57 34.09 2.65
C GLU A 28 5.30 33.35 3.09
N LYS A 29 4.74 32.50 2.21
CA LYS A 29 3.53 31.74 2.50
C LYS A 29 3.73 30.75 3.64
N LEU A 30 4.87 30.07 3.67
CA LEU A 30 5.19 29.12 4.74
C LEU A 30 5.37 29.81 6.09
N ILE A 31 5.99 31.00 6.11
CA ILE A 31 6.16 31.80 7.34
C ILE A 31 4.80 32.25 7.86
N GLU A 32 3.94 32.77 6.99
CA GLU A 32 2.59 33.22 7.33
C GLU A 32 1.72 32.04 7.82
N MET A 33 1.60 31.00 6.99
CA MET A 33 0.73 29.85 7.27
C MET A 33 1.12 29.10 8.56
N LEU A 34 2.42 28.99 8.84
CA LEU A 34 2.91 28.27 10.03
C LEU A 34 3.20 29.21 11.21
N SER A 35 2.91 30.52 11.07
CA SER A 35 3.17 31.55 12.09
C SER A 35 4.60 31.48 12.64
N ILE A 36 5.59 31.37 11.75
CA ILE A 36 6.99 31.19 12.13
C ILE A 36 7.55 32.53 12.64
N THR A 37 8.09 32.52 13.85
CA THR A 37 8.72 33.70 14.47
C THR A 37 10.12 34.01 13.94
N SER A 38 10.80 32.99 13.38
CA SER A 38 12.09 33.15 12.69
C SER A 38 11.92 33.82 11.34
N LYS A 39 12.88 34.69 10.98
CA LYS A 39 12.95 35.29 9.64
C LYS A 39 13.41 34.34 8.55
N THR A 40 13.88 33.14 8.90
CA THR A 40 14.45 32.20 7.93
C THR A 40 13.88 30.80 8.09
N LEU A 41 13.69 30.15 6.95
CA LEU A 41 13.27 28.76 6.87
C LEU A 41 14.44 27.77 7.00
N PRO A 42 14.15 26.48 7.24
CA PRO A 42 15.18 25.46 7.43
C PRO A 42 16.11 25.32 6.22
N SER A 43 17.42 25.41 6.46
CA SER A 43 18.43 25.14 5.43
C SER A 43 18.47 23.67 5.03
N TYR A 44 19.10 23.37 3.88
CA TYR A 44 19.38 22.00 3.43
C TYR A 44 19.97 21.12 4.54
N SER A 45 20.99 21.62 5.24
CA SER A 45 21.65 20.90 6.33
C SER A 45 20.71 20.64 7.52
N THR A 46 19.77 21.54 7.79
CA THR A 46 18.76 21.37 8.84
C THR A 46 17.73 20.32 8.45
N ILE A 47 17.21 20.39 7.22
CA ILE A 47 16.30 19.37 6.65
C ILE A 47 16.97 17.99 6.71
N ARG A 48 18.22 17.88 6.24
CA ARG A 48 18.97 16.61 6.25
C ARG A 48 19.16 16.07 7.66
N ARG A 49 19.57 16.91 8.63
CA ARG A 49 19.76 16.47 10.03
C ARG A 49 18.46 15.97 10.64
N VAL A 50 17.35 16.68 10.42
CA VAL A 50 16.04 16.23 10.90
C VAL A 50 15.67 14.89 10.26
N MET A 51 15.79 14.76 8.94
CA MET A 51 15.44 13.52 8.22
C MET A 51 16.28 12.32 8.67
N LEU A 52 17.57 12.52 8.97
CA LEU A 52 18.44 11.46 9.51
C LEU A 52 18.11 11.09 10.97
N GLY A 53 17.52 12.01 11.72
CA GLY A 53 17.10 11.78 13.11
C GLY A 53 15.70 11.17 13.24
N ILE A 54 14.97 10.99 12.14
CA ILE A 54 13.64 10.40 12.16
C ILE A 54 13.76 8.89 12.36
N ASN A 55 13.09 8.38 13.38
CA ASN A 55 12.81 6.97 13.52
C ASN A 55 11.60 6.60 12.66
N ILE A 56 11.79 5.66 11.73
CA ILE A 56 10.74 5.24 10.79
C ILE A 56 9.56 4.56 11.50
N ILE A 57 9.82 3.82 12.58
CA ILE A 57 8.80 3.09 13.34
C ILE A 57 7.86 4.07 14.02
N ASP A 58 8.40 5.15 14.60
CA ASP A 58 7.61 6.17 15.28
C ASP A 58 6.70 6.91 14.28
N ILE A 59 7.23 7.31 13.13
CA ILE A 59 6.44 7.96 12.07
C ILE A 59 5.37 7.03 11.52
N GLN A 60 5.71 5.76 11.26
CA GLN A 60 4.74 4.77 10.79
C GLN A 60 3.60 4.61 11.81
N SER A 61 3.91 4.49 13.10
CA SER A 61 2.92 4.36 14.17
C SER A 61 1.99 5.58 14.24
N ILE A 62 2.55 6.80 14.21
CA ILE A 62 1.77 8.04 14.24
C ILE A 62 0.84 8.14 13.03
N LEU A 63 1.37 7.91 11.82
CA LEU A 63 0.57 8.00 10.59
C LEU A 63 -0.52 6.92 10.55
N THR A 64 -0.18 5.69 10.93
CA THR A 64 -1.15 4.58 10.99
C THR A 64 -2.27 4.89 11.98
N SER A 65 -1.95 5.46 13.15
CA SER A 65 -2.94 5.88 14.13
C SER A 65 -3.90 6.94 13.59
N ILE A 66 -3.37 7.97 12.91
CA ILE A 66 -4.18 9.03 12.29
C ILE A 66 -5.11 8.43 11.21
N ILE A 67 -4.56 7.59 10.33
CA ILE A 67 -5.32 6.97 9.24
C ILE A 67 -6.40 6.03 9.81
N ASN A 68 -6.07 5.21 10.81
CA ASN A 68 -7.03 4.28 11.41
C ASN A 68 -8.16 5.00 12.15
N ASN A 69 -7.88 6.13 12.81
CA ASN A 69 -8.92 6.96 13.41
C ASN A 69 -9.84 7.56 12.34
N TYR A 70 -9.30 8.02 11.21
CA TYR A 70 -10.12 8.49 10.10
C TYR A 70 -10.94 7.36 9.47
N TYR A 71 -10.33 6.20 9.26
CA TYR A 71 -10.94 5.03 8.65
C TYR A 71 -12.07 4.44 9.50
N SER A 72 -11.90 4.37 10.82
CA SER A 72 -12.91 3.83 11.75
C SER A 72 -14.22 4.63 11.77
N GLN A 73 -14.21 5.88 11.30
CA GLN A 73 -15.38 6.75 11.17
C GLN A 73 -16.16 6.51 9.86
N LYS A 74 -15.69 5.64 8.96
CA LYS A 74 -16.29 5.38 7.65
C LYS A 74 -17.18 4.14 7.64
N SER A 75 -17.78 3.85 6.48
CA SER A 75 -18.70 2.73 6.27
C SER A 75 -18.13 1.39 6.74
N GLN A 76 -19.03 0.52 7.18
CA GLN A 76 -18.69 -0.85 7.58
C GLN A 76 -18.25 -1.70 6.39
N GLU A 77 -18.80 -1.47 5.19
CA GLU A 77 -18.41 -2.19 3.98
C GLU A 77 -17.22 -1.50 3.32
N ASP A 78 -16.17 -2.27 3.03
CA ASP A 78 -15.02 -1.82 2.24
C ASP A 78 -14.30 -3.01 1.61
N TRP A 79 -13.64 -2.75 0.48
CA TRP A 79 -12.74 -3.65 -0.20
C TRP A 79 -11.31 -3.26 0.13
N ILE A 80 -10.54 -4.21 0.66
CA ILE A 80 -9.15 -3.99 1.05
C ILE A 80 -8.23 -4.73 0.08
N ASP A 81 -7.44 -3.98 -0.67
CA ASP A 81 -6.44 -4.53 -1.58
C ASP A 81 -5.15 -4.79 -0.82
N ILE A 82 -4.70 -6.05 -0.79
CA ILE A 82 -3.43 -6.44 -0.16
C ILE A 82 -2.41 -6.71 -1.26
N ASP A 83 -1.34 -5.91 -1.27
CA ASP A 83 -0.29 -5.98 -2.31
C ASP A 83 1.10 -5.77 -1.72
N GLY A 84 2.08 -6.49 -2.29
CA GLY A 84 3.50 -6.41 -1.97
C GLY A 84 4.28 -5.62 -3.03
N LYS A 85 5.10 -4.65 -2.59
CA LYS A 85 5.98 -3.88 -3.47
C LYS A 85 7.41 -3.87 -2.95
N SER A 86 8.35 -4.17 -3.82
CA SER A 86 9.78 -4.01 -3.54
C SER A 86 10.22 -2.56 -3.69
N LEU A 87 10.95 -2.07 -2.70
CA LEU A 87 11.56 -0.74 -2.73
C LEU A 87 12.78 -0.75 -3.65
N LYS A 88 12.83 0.22 -4.57
CA LYS A 88 14.01 0.40 -5.42
C LYS A 88 15.19 0.88 -4.59
N ASN A 89 16.40 0.51 -5.02
CA ASN A 89 17.65 0.95 -4.42
C ASN A 89 17.87 0.52 -2.95
N THR A 90 17.17 -0.53 -2.50
CA THR A 90 17.41 -1.20 -1.21
C THR A 90 18.05 -2.57 -1.39
N LEU A 91 18.55 -2.87 -2.60
CA LEU A 91 19.14 -4.15 -2.93
C LEU A 91 20.47 -4.29 -2.20
N THR A 92 20.63 -5.36 -1.43
CA THR A 92 21.93 -5.79 -0.89
C THR A 92 22.24 -7.21 -1.38
N ASP A 93 23.51 -7.61 -1.25
CA ASP A 93 24.01 -8.90 -1.71
C ASP A 93 23.75 -9.12 -3.21
N TYR A 94 24.01 -8.09 -4.02
CA TYR A 94 23.70 -8.08 -5.44
C TYR A 94 24.44 -9.16 -6.25
N GLU A 95 25.59 -9.63 -5.73
CA GLU A 95 26.42 -10.70 -6.33
C GLU A 95 25.88 -12.11 -6.01
N GLU A 96 25.00 -12.23 -5.02
CA GLU A 96 24.43 -13.51 -4.60
C GLU A 96 23.19 -13.88 -5.44
N LYS A 97 22.96 -15.18 -5.66
CA LYS A 97 21.73 -15.67 -6.31
C LYS A 97 20.47 -15.32 -5.50
N SER A 98 20.62 -15.23 -4.18
CA SER A 98 19.57 -14.73 -3.29
C SER A 98 19.89 -13.28 -2.95
N GLN A 99 19.28 -12.34 -3.67
CA GLN A 99 19.45 -10.92 -3.38
C GLN A 99 18.49 -10.51 -2.25
N ASN A 100 18.91 -9.60 -1.39
CA ASN A 100 18.04 -9.06 -0.33
C ASN A 100 17.50 -7.70 -0.76
N MET A 101 16.24 -7.43 -0.45
CA MET A 101 15.63 -6.12 -0.67
C MET A 101 14.52 -5.88 0.35
N LEU A 102 14.21 -4.61 0.59
CA LEU A 102 13.05 -4.24 1.38
C LEU A 102 11.78 -4.39 0.54
N ASN A 103 10.85 -5.16 1.07
CA ASN A 103 9.50 -5.33 0.56
C ASN A 103 8.52 -4.64 1.51
N VAL A 104 7.54 -3.98 0.95
CA VAL A 104 6.46 -3.30 1.65
C VAL A 104 5.16 -3.98 1.27
N VAL A 105 4.46 -4.54 2.25
CA VAL A 105 3.11 -5.08 2.08
C VAL A 105 2.13 -4.06 2.64
N SER A 106 1.15 -3.67 1.84
CA SER A 106 0.18 -2.63 2.21
C SER A 106 -1.25 -3.12 2.09
N TRP A 107 -2.12 -2.63 2.98
CA TRP A 107 -3.56 -2.78 2.91
C TRP A 107 -4.17 -1.46 2.45
N PHE A 108 -4.74 -1.45 1.25
CA PHE A 108 -5.32 -0.26 0.64
C PHE A 108 -6.84 -0.33 0.68
N SER A 109 -7.46 0.65 1.34
CA SER A 109 -8.91 0.80 1.41
C SER A 109 -9.44 1.40 0.11
N GLN A 110 -10.32 0.70 -0.58
CA GLN A 110 -10.96 1.22 -1.78
C GLN A 110 -11.97 2.33 -1.47
N GLU A 111 -12.61 2.32 -0.31
CA GLU A 111 -13.54 3.38 0.11
C GLU A 111 -12.79 4.69 0.38
N THR A 112 -11.75 4.66 1.21
CA THR A 112 -11.04 5.88 1.64
C THR A 112 -9.91 6.30 0.71
N LYS A 113 -9.46 5.39 -0.18
CA LYS A 113 -8.26 5.55 -1.01
C LYS A 113 -6.98 5.74 -0.20
N LEU A 114 -6.94 5.19 1.01
CA LEU A 114 -5.80 5.27 1.93
C LEU A 114 -5.21 3.90 2.20
N ILE A 115 -3.91 3.89 2.53
CA ILE A 115 -3.24 2.72 3.06
C ILE A 115 -3.47 2.69 4.57
N ILE A 116 -4.21 1.69 5.05
CA ILE A 116 -4.63 1.56 6.45
C ILE A 116 -3.67 0.70 7.29
N LYS A 117 -2.87 -0.15 6.64
CA LYS A 117 -1.85 -0.98 7.31
C LYS A 117 -0.66 -1.17 6.38
N VAL A 118 0.53 -1.16 6.95
CA VAL A 118 1.80 -1.37 6.24
C VAL A 118 2.71 -2.26 7.08
N GLU A 119 3.34 -3.23 6.44
CA GLU A 119 4.46 -4.00 6.98
C GLU A 119 5.67 -3.86 6.06
N ILE A 120 6.84 -3.57 6.65
CA ILE A 120 8.11 -3.47 5.93
C ILE A 120 8.99 -4.63 6.36
N GLN A 121 9.56 -5.33 5.40
CA GLN A 121 10.29 -6.57 5.67
C GLN A 121 11.45 -6.77 4.69
N GLU A 122 12.46 -7.52 5.10
CA GLU A 122 13.56 -7.93 4.22
C GLU A 122 13.25 -9.29 3.60
N ASN A 123 13.23 -9.37 2.27
CA ASN A 123 12.79 -10.57 1.55
C ASN A 123 13.58 -11.85 1.90
N LYS A 124 14.85 -11.73 2.35
CA LYS A 124 15.62 -12.89 2.84
C LYS A 124 15.14 -13.42 4.18
N LYS A 125 14.57 -12.57 5.04
CA LYS A 125 14.17 -12.92 6.41
C LYS A 125 12.79 -13.56 6.45
N LYS A 126 11.84 -13.03 5.67
CA LYS A 126 10.45 -13.50 5.67
C LYS A 126 9.88 -13.49 4.25
N SER A 127 9.14 -14.54 3.89
CA SER A 127 8.43 -14.54 2.62
C SER A 127 7.23 -13.59 2.67
N GLU A 128 6.89 -12.98 1.54
CA GLU A 128 5.72 -12.11 1.42
C GLU A 128 4.42 -12.83 1.82
N ILE A 129 4.28 -14.10 1.45
CA ILE A 129 3.14 -14.95 1.83
C ILE A 129 3.02 -15.05 3.36
N ALA A 130 4.13 -15.27 4.07
CA ALA A 130 4.13 -15.34 5.52
C ALA A 130 3.86 -13.97 6.19
N VAL A 131 4.21 -12.87 5.54
CA VAL A 131 3.89 -11.52 6.01
C VAL A 131 2.39 -11.26 5.87
N VAL A 132 1.82 -11.52 4.68
CA VAL A 132 0.39 -11.37 4.42
C VAL A 132 -0.44 -12.22 5.38
N LEU A 133 -0.07 -13.50 5.56
CA LEU A 133 -0.75 -14.38 6.52
C LEU A 133 -0.75 -13.78 7.93
N SER A 134 0.42 -13.37 8.41
CA SER A 134 0.57 -12.75 9.74
C SER A 134 -0.19 -11.44 9.89
N MET A 135 -0.30 -10.64 8.81
CA MET A 135 -1.12 -9.42 8.83
C MET A 135 -2.61 -9.71 8.97
N ILE A 136 -3.10 -10.79 8.33
CA ILE A 136 -4.49 -11.25 8.38
C ILE A 136 -4.81 -11.91 9.73
N GLU A 137 -3.88 -12.70 10.29
CA GLU A 137 -4.03 -13.28 11.64
C GLU A 137 -4.19 -12.19 12.71
N ASN A 138 -3.47 -11.08 12.54
CA ASN A 138 -3.56 -9.91 13.41
C ASN A 138 -4.50 -8.83 12.83
N CYS A 139 -5.53 -9.25 12.10
CA CYS A 139 -6.57 -8.38 11.57
C CYS A 139 -7.59 -8.06 12.65
N ASP A 140 -7.81 -6.79 12.91
CA ASP A 140 -8.87 -6.27 13.78
C ASP A 140 -10.13 -5.85 13.01
N LEU A 141 -10.11 -5.99 11.68
CA LEU A 141 -11.24 -5.72 10.80
C LEU A 141 -12.14 -6.95 10.65
N SER A 142 -13.44 -6.71 10.52
CA SER A 142 -14.45 -7.72 10.17
C SER A 142 -15.42 -7.14 9.13
N ASN A 143 -16.14 -8.02 8.43
CA ASN A 143 -17.09 -7.68 7.35
C ASN A 143 -16.44 -6.90 6.19
N LYS A 144 -15.19 -7.21 5.86
CA LYS A 144 -14.44 -6.64 4.72
C LYS A 144 -14.26 -7.67 3.62
N VAL A 145 -14.04 -7.21 2.39
CA VAL A 145 -13.65 -8.06 1.27
C VAL A 145 -12.17 -7.84 0.96
N PHE A 146 -11.34 -8.86 1.14
CA PHE A 146 -9.91 -8.77 0.83
C PHE A 146 -9.63 -9.19 -0.61
N THR A 147 -8.98 -8.32 -1.37
CA THR A 147 -8.48 -8.69 -2.70
C THR A 147 -7.00 -8.99 -2.64
N LEU A 148 -6.61 -10.12 -3.23
CA LEU A 148 -5.21 -10.53 -3.29
C LEU A 148 -4.86 -11.09 -4.68
N ASP A 149 -3.59 -10.96 -5.02
CA ASP A 149 -3.05 -11.56 -6.23
C ASP A 149 -2.99 -13.11 -6.14
N ALA A 150 -2.61 -13.74 -7.25
CA ALA A 150 -2.55 -15.20 -7.32
C ALA A 150 -1.37 -15.81 -6.57
N LEU A 151 -0.35 -15.03 -6.18
CA LEU A 151 0.72 -15.51 -5.31
C LEU A 151 0.16 -15.87 -3.92
N HIS A 152 -0.87 -15.15 -3.47
CA HIS A 152 -1.53 -15.36 -2.18
C HIS A 152 -2.68 -16.36 -2.20
N CYS A 153 -2.94 -17.02 -3.35
CA CYS A 153 -3.93 -18.09 -3.45
C CYS A 153 -3.47 -19.37 -2.71
N ASN A 154 -3.55 -19.34 -1.39
CA ASN A 154 -3.16 -20.39 -0.47
C ASN A 154 -4.33 -20.74 0.47
N LYS A 155 -4.52 -22.03 0.75
CA LYS A 155 -5.55 -22.55 1.66
C LYS A 155 -5.49 -21.90 3.04
N GLU A 156 -4.30 -21.72 3.59
CA GLU A 156 -4.07 -21.13 4.90
C GLU A 156 -4.56 -19.68 4.92
N ILE A 157 -4.15 -18.86 3.95
CA ILE A 157 -4.63 -17.47 3.79
C ILE A 157 -6.15 -17.44 3.68
N THR A 158 -6.75 -18.22 2.77
CA THR A 158 -8.22 -18.21 2.60
C THR A 158 -8.95 -18.64 3.87
N LYS A 159 -8.39 -19.57 4.64
CA LYS A 159 -8.96 -20.04 5.89
C LYS A 159 -8.89 -18.96 6.96
N THR A 160 -7.74 -18.32 7.13
CA THR A 160 -7.56 -17.22 8.11
C THR A 160 -8.48 -16.04 7.81
N ILE A 161 -8.69 -15.71 6.52
CA ILE A 161 -9.63 -14.65 6.13
C ILE A 161 -11.06 -14.99 6.60
N ILE A 162 -11.53 -16.22 6.35
CA ILE A 162 -12.86 -16.66 6.79
C ILE A 162 -12.97 -16.66 8.31
N GLU A 163 -11.94 -17.16 9.02
CA GLU A 163 -11.89 -17.18 10.49
C GLU A 163 -11.92 -15.77 11.08
N SER A 164 -11.38 -14.77 10.37
CA SER A 164 -11.45 -13.35 10.73
C SER A 164 -12.80 -12.68 10.42
N LYS A 165 -13.81 -13.43 9.95
CA LYS A 165 -15.14 -12.93 9.53
C LYS A 165 -15.05 -11.91 8.39
N ASN A 166 -14.19 -12.18 7.43
CA ASN A 166 -14.02 -11.41 6.21
C ASN A 166 -14.22 -12.31 4.99
N ASP A 167 -14.56 -11.70 3.86
CA ASP A 167 -14.66 -12.34 2.56
C ASP A 167 -13.40 -12.08 1.74
N TYR A 168 -13.22 -12.79 0.62
CA TYR A 168 -12.08 -12.59 -0.26
C TYR A 168 -12.41 -12.71 -1.76
N LEU A 169 -11.60 -12.02 -2.56
CA LEU A 169 -11.47 -12.21 -3.99
C LEU A 169 -10.00 -12.44 -4.32
N ILE A 170 -9.65 -13.67 -4.69
CA ILE A 170 -8.26 -14.04 -5.01
C ILE A 170 -8.18 -14.62 -6.41
N THR A 171 -7.19 -14.17 -7.17
CA THR A 171 -6.95 -14.70 -8.52
C THR A 171 -6.25 -16.06 -8.46
N VAL A 172 -6.52 -16.95 -9.42
CA VAL A 172 -5.87 -18.27 -9.49
C VAL A 172 -4.98 -18.36 -10.72
N LYS A 173 -3.69 -18.68 -10.52
CA LYS A 173 -2.73 -18.91 -11.61
C LYS A 173 -2.79 -20.36 -12.11
N ARG A 174 -2.39 -20.56 -13.37
CA ARG A 174 -2.38 -21.86 -14.06
C ARG A 174 -1.44 -22.90 -13.45
N ASN A 175 -0.48 -22.49 -12.62
CA ASN A 175 0.38 -23.41 -11.88
C ASN A 175 -0.41 -24.28 -10.88
N GLN A 176 -1.59 -23.84 -10.44
CA GLN A 176 -2.53 -24.64 -9.65
C GLN A 176 -3.52 -25.39 -10.56
N ILE A 177 -3.00 -26.31 -11.39
CA ILE A 177 -3.72 -26.91 -12.54
C ILE A 177 -5.11 -27.44 -12.17
N LYS A 178 -5.21 -28.24 -11.09
CA LYS A 178 -6.49 -28.84 -10.66
C LYS A 178 -7.54 -27.80 -10.29
N LEU A 179 -7.15 -26.82 -9.46
CA LEU A 179 -8.04 -25.75 -9.02
C LEU A 179 -8.44 -24.87 -10.21
N HIS A 180 -7.46 -24.44 -11.01
CA HIS A 180 -7.69 -23.61 -12.18
C HIS A 180 -8.64 -24.27 -13.19
N ASN A 181 -8.44 -25.55 -13.51
CA ASN A 181 -9.32 -26.28 -14.44
C ASN A 181 -10.74 -26.41 -13.88
N ARG A 182 -10.88 -26.73 -12.59
CA ARG A 182 -12.18 -26.83 -11.96
C ARG A 182 -12.93 -25.49 -11.97
N LEU A 183 -12.26 -24.38 -11.66
CA LEU A 183 -12.86 -23.05 -11.71
C LEU A 183 -13.28 -22.67 -13.13
N LYS A 184 -12.48 -23.04 -14.15
CA LYS A 184 -12.81 -22.80 -15.55
C LYS A 184 -14.06 -23.57 -16.00
N GLU A 185 -14.19 -24.84 -15.61
CA GLU A 185 -15.40 -25.62 -15.85
C GLU A 185 -16.62 -25.00 -15.16
N LEU A 186 -16.48 -24.63 -13.88
CA LEU A 186 -17.55 -24.00 -13.11
C LEU A 186 -18.02 -22.69 -13.76
N ALA A 187 -17.10 -21.86 -14.23
CA ALA A 187 -17.43 -20.62 -14.93
C ALA A 187 -18.16 -20.83 -16.27
N GLN A 188 -17.99 -21.99 -16.92
CA GLN A 188 -18.70 -22.31 -18.17
C GLN A 188 -20.14 -22.79 -17.93
N ILE A 189 -20.38 -23.50 -16.83
CA ILE A 189 -21.68 -24.11 -16.54
C ILE A 189 -22.55 -23.28 -15.59
N THR A 190 -21.94 -22.36 -14.83
CA THR A 190 -22.65 -21.52 -13.87
C THR A 190 -22.99 -20.19 -14.52
N LYS A 191 -24.27 -19.80 -14.48
CA LYS A 191 -24.65 -18.47 -14.96
C LYS A 191 -24.16 -17.42 -13.93
N PRO A 192 -23.50 -16.35 -14.39
CA PRO A 192 -23.09 -15.27 -13.51
C PRO A 192 -24.31 -14.62 -12.85
N LEU A 193 -24.18 -14.24 -11.58
CA LEU A 193 -25.24 -13.52 -10.86
C LEU A 193 -25.44 -12.12 -11.45
N THR A 194 -24.33 -11.46 -11.78
CA THR A 194 -24.29 -10.11 -12.37
C THR A 194 -23.20 -10.08 -13.42
N VAL A 195 -23.39 -9.28 -14.46
CA VAL A 195 -22.36 -9.03 -15.47
C VAL A 195 -22.09 -7.54 -15.52
N TYR A 196 -20.82 -7.18 -15.41
CA TYR A 196 -20.33 -5.82 -15.54
C TYR A 196 -19.41 -5.72 -16.76
N ASP A 197 -19.71 -4.79 -17.66
CA ASP A 197 -18.94 -4.51 -18.87
C ASP A 197 -18.51 -3.05 -18.86
N SER A 198 -17.20 -2.80 -18.91
CA SER A 198 -16.63 -1.45 -19.06
C SER A 198 -15.79 -1.35 -20.32
N ARG A 199 -15.81 -0.18 -20.95
CA ARG A 199 -15.03 0.13 -22.16
C ARG A 199 -14.27 1.42 -21.92
N ASP A 200 -12.97 1.41 -22.16
CA ASP A 200 -12.16 2.63 -22.18
C ASP A 200 -11.29 2.70 -23.43
N LYS A 201 -10.77 3.91 -23.69
CA LYS A 201 -9.63 4.12 -24.56
C LYS A 201 -8.42 4.45 -23.71
N SER A 202 -7.50 3.51 -23.55
CA SER A 202 -6.29 3.67 -22.73
C SER A 202 -5.04 3.38 -23.56
N HIS A 203 -4.06 4.30 -23.51
CA HIS A 203 -2.82 4.23 -24.29
C HIS A 203 -3.04 3.94 -25.79
N GLY A 204 -4.07 4.55 -26.39
CA GLY A 204 -4.40 4.38 -27.82
C GLY A 204 -5.08 3.04 -28.17
N ARG A 205 -5.49 2.25 -27.17
CA ARG A 205 -6.20 0.97 -27.37
C ARG A 205 -7.62 1.05 -26.84
N ASP A 206 -8.56 0.47 -27.58
CA ASP A 206 -9.90 0.17 -27.07
C ASP A 206 -9.79 -1.06 -26.14
N VAL A 207 -10.05 -0.85 -24.85
CA VAL A 207 -10.00 -1.90 -23.83
C VAL A 207 -11.41 -2.18 -23.35
N ILE A 208 -11.84 -3.43 -23.46
CA ILE A 208 -13.08 -3.92 -22.86
C ILE A 208 -12.71 -4.79 -21.66
N ARG A 209 -13.22 -4.44 -20.47
CA ARG A 209 -13.09 -5.27 -19.26
C ARG A 209 -14.48 -5.79 -18.90
N LYS A 210 -14.62 -7.10 -18.94
CA LYS A 210 -15.83 -7.84 -18.62
C LYS A 210 -15.61 -8.66 -17.36
N THR A 211 -16.50 -8.51 -16.39
CA THR A 211 -16.57 -9.36 -15.21
C THR A 211 -17.98 -9.96 -15.15
N SER A 212 -18.06 -11.27 -15.05
CA SER A 212 -19.30 -12.05 -15.02
C SER A 212 -19.15 -13.16 -13.99
#